data_AF-A0A819PXP3-F1
#
_entry.id   AF-A0A819PXP3-F1
#
_cell.length_a   1.000
_cell.length_b   1.000
_cell.length_c   1.000
_cell.angle_alpha   90.00
_cell.angle_beta   90.00
_cell.angle_gamma   90.00
#
_symmetry.space_group_name_H-M   'P 1'
#
loop_
_entity.id
_entity.type
_entity.pdbx_description
1 polymer ?
#
loop_
_entity_poly.entity_id
_entity_poly.type
_entity_poly.pdbx_seq_one_letter_code
_entity_poly.pdbx_strand_id
1 'polypeptide(L)'
;RIGELFEETNGYVYINLQLASYINDILTFLFAFCCFFGTIKFVRLCRFNQRMNLFIHTLQYAGKELISFAMMFSIVFMSFICLFYLLFVSQLDECSSLLKTSQMLFEMSLMKFDAHELSGAAPFLGPFCFSLYIILVVFVCMSMFITIINDSFRRARENVNDKQEIFSYMLNKFQRWIGLKQTNEEERDALMRSEHFNPIERFPKKIDELIDAITRVRIIVLIIHAYCC
;
A
#
# COMPACT_ATOMS: atom_id res chain seq x y z
N ARG A 1 3.41 56.32 12.12
CA ARG A 1 4.68 56.32 11.35
C ARG A 1 4.52 56.10 9.85
N ILE A 2 4.06 54.95 9.33
CA ILE A 2 3.85 54.79 7.86
C ILE A 2 2.69 55.67 7.35
N GLY A 3 1.62 55.80 8.15
CA GLY A 3 0.49 56.69 7.83
C GLY A 3 0.86 58.17 7.77
N GLU A 4 1.72 58.64 8.67
CA GLU A 4 2.19 60.04 8.71
C GLU A 4 3.07 60.38 7.48
N LEU A 5 3.96 59.47 7.07
CA LEU A 5 4.77 59.61 5.85
C LEU A 5 3.94 59.63 4.56
N PHE A 6 2.76 59.01 4.57
CA PHE A 6 1.85 58.97 3.42
C PHE A 6 1.09 60.28 3.25
N GLU A 7 0.71 60.90 4.37
CA GLU A 7 0.00 62.18 4.46
C GLU A 7 0.91 63.36 4.08
N GLU A 8 2.19 63.30 4.46
CA GLU A 8 3.18 64.35 4.15
C GLU A 8 3.59 64.39 2.66
N THR A 9 3.46 63.27 1.94
CA THR A 9 4.02 63.12 0.58
C THR A 9 2.96 62.96 -0.52
N ASN A 10 1.68 63.25 -0.24
CA ASN A 10 0.55 63.11 -1.17
C ASN A 10 0.52 61.76 -1.92
N GLY A 11 0.92 60.67 -1.26
CA GLY A 11 0.87 59.31 -1.81
C GLY A 11 2.01 58.88 -2.75
N TYR A 12 3.05 59.70 -2.97
CA TYR A 12 4.19 59.35 -3.84
C TYR A 12 5.36 58.62 -3.12
N VAL A 13 5.14 58.13 -1.89
CA VAL A 13 6.17 57.41 -1.13
C VAL A 13 6.25 55.94 -1.53
N TYR A 14 7.44 55.52 -1.94
CA TYR A 14 7.76 54.11 -2.13
C TYR A 14 7.92 53.41 -0.77
N ILE A 15 7.05 52.44 -0.49
CA ILE A 15 7.11 51.61 0.73
C ILE A 15 7.73 50.27 0.36
N ASN A 16 8.89 49.94 0.95
CA ASN A 16 9.51 48.64 0.74
C ASN A 16 8.79 47.55 1.55
N LEU A 17 7.94 46.76 0.88
CA LEU A 17 7.20 45.64 1.45
C LEU A 17 7.94 44.29 1.41
N GLN A 18 9.20 44.26 0.95
CA GLN A 18 9.96 43.01 0.84
C GLN A 18 10.12 42.32 2.20
N LEU A 19 10.36 43.08 3.26
CA LEU A 19 10.44 42.55 4.63
C LEU A 19 9.09 41.97 5.08
N ALA A 20 7.98 42.66 4.77
CA ALA A 20 6.65 42.17 5.10
C ALA A 20 6.31 40.87 4.36
N SER A 21 6.69 40.77 3.08
CA SER A 21 6.55 39.54 2.28
C SER A 21 7.37 38.40 2.87
N TYR A 22 8.64 38.63 3.21
CA TYR A 22 9.51 37.61 3.78
C TYR A 22 8.99 37.07 5.12
N ILE A 23 8.49 37.95 5.98
CA ILE A 23 7.85 37.55 7.25
C ILE A 23 6.58 36.74 6.98
N ASN A 24 5.77 37.13 5.98
CA ASN A 24 4.57 36.40 5.59
C ASN A 24 4.89 35.00 5.03
N ASP A 25 5.96 34.86 4.24
CA ASP A 25 6.40 33.56 3.71
C ASP A 25 6.82 32.63 4.85
N ILE A 26 7.64 33.13 5.79
CA ILE A 26 8.02 32.37 6.99
C ILE A 26 6.80 31.98 7.82
N LEU A 27 5.86 32.90 8.03
CA LEU A 27 4.62 32.64 8.76
C LEU A 27 3.82 31.53 8.06
N THR A 28 3.74 31.57 6.73
CA THR A 28 3.04 30.56 5.92
C THR A 28 3.70 29.19 6.06
N PHE A 29 5.04 29.13 6.01
CA PHE A 29 5.78 27.88 6.27
C PHE A 29 5.52 27.35 7.68
N LEU A 30 5.54 28.21 8.70
CA LEU A 30 5.26 27.82 10.09
C LEU A 30 3.82 27.32 10.26
N PHE A 31 2.85 27.96 9.62
CA PHE A 31 1.46 27.52 9.62
C PHE A 31 1.31 26.17 8.93
N ALA A 32 1.96 25.97 7.77
CA ALA A 32 1.98 24.68 7.08
C ALA A 32 2.59 23.57 7.96
N PHE A 33 3.69 23.86 8.67
CA PHE A 33 4.26 22.92 9.66
C PHE A 33 3.27 22.61 10.79
N CYS A 34 2.63 23.64 11.36
CA CYS A 34 1.63 23.45 12.41
C CYS A 34 0.46 22.59 11.94
N CYS A 35 -0.08 22.87 10.75
CA CYS A 35 -1.11 22.06 10.11
C CYS A 35 -0.65 20.63 9.87
N PHE A 36 0.57 20.42 9.38
CA PHE A 36 1.15 19.08 9.16
C PHE A 36 1.23 18.27 10.45
N PHE A 37 1.77 18.86 11.53
CA PHE A 37 1.79 18.20 12.85
C PHE A 37 0.38 17.99 13.41
N GLY A 38 -0.53 18.93 13.18
CA GLY A 38 -1.95 18.80 13.49
C GLY A 38 -2.59 17.61 12.79
N THR A 39 -2.32 17.41 11.50
CA THR A 39 -2.78 16.25 10.72
C THR A 39 -2.16 14.95 11.24
N ILE A 40 -0.87 14.90 11.57
CA ILE A 40 -0.26 13.71 12.21
C ILE A 40 -0.95 13.38 13.54
N LYS A 41 -1.25 14.40 14.35
CA LYS A 41 -1.96 14.22 15.63
C LYS A 41 -3.40 13.74 15.41
N PHE A 42 -4.06 14.23 14.36
CA PHE A 42 -5.38 13.76 13.95
C PHE A 42 -5.36 12.27 13.56
N VAL A 43 -4.36 11.82 12.79
CA VAL A 43 -4.17 10.39 12.46
C VAL A 43 -4.00 9.53 13.71
N ARG A 44 -3.29 10.03 14.74
CA ARG A 44 -3.20 9.34 16.04
C ARG A 44 -4.53 9.27 16.78
N LEU A 45 -5.38 10.28 16.66
CA LEU A 45 -6.72 10.29 17.26
C LEU A 45 -7.64 9.26 16.58
N CYS A 46 -7.50 9.02 15.27
CA CYS A 46 -8.24 7.98 14.54
C CYS A 46 -7.93 6.53 14.99
N ARG A 47 -6.96 6.32 15.90
CA ARG A 47 -6.63 5.01 16.50
C ARG A 47 -7.80 4.38 17.28
N PHE A 48 -8.86 5.14 17.60
CA PHE A 48 -10.07 4.57 18.20
C PHE A 48 -10.74 3.50 17.33
N ASN A 49 -10.50 3.49 16.02
CA ASN A 49 -10.95 2.40 15.14
C ASN A 49 -9.97 1.21 15.18
N GLN A 50 -10.46 0.04 15.60
CA GLN A 50 -9.70 -1.20 15.66
C GLN A 50 -9.03 -1.58 14.33
N ARG A 51 -9.65 -1.24 13.18
CA ARG A 51 -9.07 -1.46 11.85
C ARG A 51 -7.83 -0.60 11.60
N MET A 52 -7.87 0.68 11.99
CA MET A 52 -6.73 1.59 11.88
C MET A 52 -5.64 1.26 12.89
N ASN A 53 -6.02 0.84 14.11
CA ASN A 53 -5.05 0.47 15.13
C ASN A 53 -4.22 -0.76 14.70
N LEU A 54 -4.84 -1.76 14.07
CA LEU A 54 -4.12 -2.91 13.49
C LEU A 54 -3.11 -2.49 12.41
N PHE A 55 -3.49 -1.56 11.52
CA PHE A 55 -2.59 -1.04 10.49
C PHE A 55 -1.37 -0.31 11.09
N ILE A 56 -1.60 0.53 12.11
CA ILE A 56 -0.52 1.24 12.81
C ILE A 56 0.42 0.25 13.51
N HIS A 57 -0.12 -0.74 14.22
CA HIS A 57 0.70 -1.78 14.87
C HIS A 57 1.47 -2.63 13.86
N THR A 58 0.87 -2.92 12.70
CA THR A 58 1.55 -3.62 11.60
C THR A 58 2.75 -2.81 11.11
N LEU A 59 2.57 -1.51 10.86
CA LEU A 59 3.64 -0.64 10.38
C LEU A 59 4.74 -0.46 11.43
N GLN A 60 4.40 -0.39 12.72
CA GLN A 60 5.38 -0.34 13.80
C GLN A 60 6.20 -1.62 13.90
N TYR A 61 5.55 -2.78 13.75
CA TYR A 61 6.23 -4.07 13.74
C TYR A 61 7.12 -4.24 12.50
N ALA A 62 6.62 -3.83 11.33
CA ALA A 62 7.36 -3.81 10.07
C ALA A 62 8.52 -2.81 10.07
N GLY A 63 8.45 -1.78 10.91
CA GLY A 63 9.33 -0.62 10.86
C GLY A 63 10.81 -0.98 10.93
N LYS A 64 11.20 -1.96 11.74
CA LYS A 64 12.60 -2.39 11.87
C LYS A 64 13.13 -3.00 10.56
N GLU A 65 12.37 -3.90 9.95
CA GLU A 65 12.71 -4.53 8.67
C GLU A 65 12.70 -3.52 7.53
N LEU A 66 11.71 -2.61 7.54
CA LEU A 66 11.59 -1.52 6.57
C LEU A 66 12.78 -0.54 6.62
N ILE A 67 13.28 -0.21 7.81
CA ILE A 67 14.45 0.68 7.95
C ILE A 67 15.71 0.00 7.40
N SER A 68 15.92 -1.29 7.67
CA SER A 68 17.04 -2.05 7.12
C SER A 68 16.97 -2.12 5.58
N PHE A 69 15.78 -2.40 5.05
CA PHE A 69 15.52 -2.38 3.61
C PHE A 69 15.73 -0.99 3.00
N ALA A 70 15.28 0.07 3.66
CA ALA A 70 15.45 1.44 3.19
C ALA A 70 16.93 1.85 3.10
N MET A 71 17.78 1.40 4.04
CA MET A 71 19.22 1.61 3.92
C MET A 71 19.82 0.91 2.70
N MET A 72 19.47 -0.36 2.46
CA MET A 72 19.93 -1.08 1.27
C MET A 72 19.44 -0.42 -0.02
N PHE A 73 18.15 -0.06 -0.08
CA PHE A 73 17.55 0.69 -1.19
C PHE A 73 18.29 1.99 -1.45
N SER A 74 18.60 2.76 -0.40
CA SER A 74 19.26 4.07 -0.54
C SER A 74 20.63 3.95 -1.19
N ILE A 75 21.41 2.90 -0.86
CA ILE A 75 22.74 2.66 -1.47
C ILE A 75 22.61 2.37 -2.96
N VAL A 76 21.68 1.49 -3.33
CA VAL A 76 21.43 1.14 -4.74
C VAL A 76 20.90 2.35 -5.50
N PHE A 77 19.93 3.07 -4.94
CA PHE A 77 19.34 4.27 -5.52
C PHE A 77 20.40 5.36 -5.73
N MET A 78 21.26 5.60 -4.75
CA MET A 78 22.35 6.58 -4.87
C MET A 78 23.37 6.20 -5.93
N SER A 79 23.63 4.90 -6.09
CA SER A 79 24.51 4.39 -7.17
C SER A 79 23.92 4.69 -8.54
N PHE A 80 22.60 4.53 -8.71
CA PHE A 80 21.91 4.92 -9.94
C PHE A 80 21.85 6.44 -10.14
N ILE A 81 21.68 7.25 -9.08
CA ILE A 81 21.77 8.71 -9.20
C ILE A 81 23.13 9.11 -9.76
N CYS A 82 24.22 8.59 -9.20
CA CYS A 82 25.57 8.87 -9.69
C CYS A 82 25.78 8.39 -11.13
N LEU A 83 25.29 7.19 -11.48
CA LEU A 83 25.38 6.66 -12.84
C LEU A 83 24.65 7.55 -13.85
N PHE A 84 23.40 7.89 -13.59
CA PHE A 84 22.58 8.72 -14.49
C PHE A 84 23.14 10.14 -14.60
N TYR A 85 23.57 10.72 -13.48
CA TYR A 85 24.23 12.02 -13.48
C TYR A 85 25.45 12.00 -14.40
N LEU A 86 26.37 11.04 -14.24
CA LEU A 86 27.58 10.96 -15.06
C LEU A 86 27.29 10.69 -16.54
N LEU A 87 26.26 9.90 -16.86
CA LEU A 87 25.93 9.56 -18.24
C LEU A 87 25.20 10.68 -18.99
N PHE A 88 24.36 11.46 -18.28
CA PHE A 88 23.40 12.36 -18.93
C PHE A 88 23.51 13.83 -18.52
N VAL A 89 24.46 14.22 -17.65
CA VAL A 89 24.65 15.62 -17.21
C VAL A 89 24.84 16.60 -18.37
N SER A 90 25.43 16.18 -19.49
CA SER A 90 25.65 17.04 -20.66
C SER A 90 24.49 17.07 -21.65
N GLN A 91 23.51 16.16 -21.52
CA GLN A 91 22.44 15.96 -22.51
C GLN A 91 21.05 16.34 -21.98
N LEU A 92 20.82 16.23 -20.66
CA LEU A 92 19.50 16.43 -20.02
C LEU A 92 19.60 17.48 -18.91
N ASP A 93 18.70 18.46 -18.90
CA ASP A 93 18.65 19.48 -17.82
C ASP A 93 18.21 18.85 -16.48
N GLU A 94 17.43 17.77 -16.55
CA GLU A 94 17.02 16.93 -15.43
C GLU A 94 18.24 16.31 -14.73
N CYS A 95 19.35 16.14 -15.45
CA CYS A 95 20.61 15.63 -14.92
C CYS A 95 21.64 16.72 -14.56
N SER A 96 21.27 18.01 -14.61
CA SER A 96 22.22 19.12 -14.34
C SER A 96 22.71 19.20 -12.90
N SER A 97 21.97 18.65 -11.94
CA SER A 97 22.34 18.57 -10.52
C SER A 97 21.95 17.21 -9.96
N LEU A 98 22.67 16.72 -8.94
CA LEU A 98 22.33 15.48 -8.25
C LEU A 98 20.90 15.52 -7.66
N LEU A 99 20.43 16.68 -7.20
CA LEU A 99 19.06 16.83 -6.69
C LEU A 99 18.02 16.69 -7.80
N LYS A 100 18.24 17.34 -8.96
CA LYS A 100 17.36 17.20 -10.12
C LYS A 100 17.39 15.76 -10.68
N THR A 101 18.57 15.13 -10.70
CA THR A 101 18.74 13.74 -11.13
C THR A 101 17.98 12.79 -10.20
N SER A 102 18.04 13.02 -8.89
CA SER A 102 17.25 12.26 -7.91
C SER A 102 15.75 12.42 -8.17
N GLN A 103 15.28 13.64 -8.45
CA GLN A 103 13.88 13.90 -8.80
C GLN A 103 13.47 13.15 -10.07
N MET A 104 14.29 13.21 -11.12
CA MET A 104 14.09 12.47 -12.37
C MET A 104 13.98 10.96 -12.13
N LEU A 105 14.85 10.38 -11.30
CA LEU A 105 14.78 8.96 -10.93
C LEU A 105 13.49 8.64 -10.15
N PHE A 106 13.03 9.52 -9.26
CA PHE A 106 11.72 9.34 -8.63
C PHE A 106 10.57 9.39 -9.63
N GLU A 107 10.61 10.28 -10.61
CA GLU A 107 9.63 10.34 -11.70
C GLU A 107 9.66 9.08 -12.57
N MET A 108 10.85 8.54 -12.85
CA MET A 108 11.02 7.24 -13.50
C MET A 108 10.44 6.09 -12.66
N SER A 109 10.64 6.10 -11.32
CA SER A 109 10.06 5.11 -10.42
C SER A 109 8.53 5.12 -10.43
N LEU A 110 7.93 6.31 -10.60
CA LEU A 110 6.48 6.48 -10.75
C LEU A 110 5.98 6.19 -12.18
N MET A 111 6.87 5.78 -13.09
CA MET A 111 6.61 5.62 -14.54
C MET A 111 6.01 6.87 -15.20
N LYS A 112 6.35 8.05 -14.70
CA LYS A 112 5.88 9.34 -15.26
C LYS A 112 6.86 9.98 -16.25
N PHE A 113 8.01 9.36 -16.45
CA PHE A 113 9.11 9.88 -17.26
C PHE A 113 8.99 9.46 -18.73
N ASP A 114 9.34 10.35 -19.66
CA ASP A 114 9.33 10.07 -21.10
C ASP A 114 10.63 9.35 -21.53
N ALA A 115 10.51 8.08 -21.90
CA ALA A 115 11.64 7.29 -22.37
C ALA A 115 12.28 7.82 -23.66
N HIS A 116 11.57 8.64 -24.45
CA HIS A 116 12.12 9.25 -25.66
C HIS A 116 13.26 10.22 -25.37
N GLU A 117 13.21 10.95 -24.25
CA GLU A 117 14.26 11.91 -23.87
C GLU A 117 15.59 11.20 -23.61
N LEU A 118 15.53 10.05 -22.93
CA LEU A 118 16.71 9.25 -22.64
C LEU A 118 17.28 8.55 -23.88
N SER A 119 16.41 8.10 -24.78
CA SER A 119 16.81 7.52 -26.06
C SER A 119 17.40 8.57 -27.01
N GLY A 120 16.95 9.82 -26.93
CA GLY A 120 17.51 10.94 -27.69
C GLY A 120 18.92 11.32 -27.23
N ALA A 121 19.17 11.26 -25.92
CA ALA A 121 20.48 11.55 -25.33
C ALA A 121 21.54 10.47 -25.66
N ALA A 122 21.20 9.19 -25.50
CA ALA A 122 22.08 8.07 -25.84
C ALA A 122 21.28 6.89 -26.41
N PRO A 123 21.38 6.60 -27.73
CA PRO A 123 20.51 5.63 -28.41
C PRO A 123 20.61 4.20 -27.86
N PHE A 124 21.78 3.80 -27.35
CA PHE A 124 22.00 2.45 -26.83
C PHE A 124 22.02 2.43 -25.30
N LEU A 125 22.83 3.30 -24.69
CA LEU A 125 23.08 3.29 -23.26
C LEU A 125 21.89 3.81 -22.45
N GLY A 126 21.11 4.74 -23.00
CA GLY A 126 19.88 5.26 -22.39
C GLY A 126 18.85 4.18 -22.11
N PRO A 127 18.30 3.53 -23.16
CA PRO A 127 17.32 2.45 -22.99
C PRO A 127 17.84 1.29 -22.12
N PHE A 128 19.14 0.97 -22.21
CA PHE A 128 19.74 -0.08 -21.39
C PHE A 128 19.76 0.28 -19.89
N CYS A 129 20.28 1.47 -19.54
CA CYS A 129 20.33 1.94 -18.16
C CYS A 129 18.92 2.16 -17.57
N PHE A 130 17.98 2.67 -18.37
CA PHE A 130 16.57 2.78 -17.99
C PHE A 130 15.93 1.43 -17.70
N SER A 131 16.09 0.47 -18.61
CA SER A 131 15.54 -0.87 -18.42
C SER A 131 16.12 -1.54 -17.18
N LEU A 132 17.43 -1.43 -16.98
CA LEU A 132 18.12 -1.96 -15.80
C LEU A 132 17.59 -1.30 -14.51
N TYR A 133 17.40 0.01 -14.51
CA TYR A 133 16.85 0.76 -13.39
C TYR A 133 15.43 0.32 -13.05
N ILE A 134 14.54 0.21 -14.05
CA ILE A 134 13.16 -0.24 -13.83
C ILE A 134 13.12 -1.67 -13.28
N ILE A 135 13.91 -2.60 -13.83
CA ILE A 135 13.96 -3.98 -13.33
C ILE A 135 14.46 -4.03 -11.89
N LEU A 136 15.58 -3.39 -11.58
CA LEU A 136 16.18 -3.49 -10.25
C LEU A 136 15.45 -2.65 -9.19
N VAL A 137 15.15 -1.40 -9.48
CA VAL A 137 14.60 -0.46 -8.50
C VAL A 137 13.09 -0.53 -8.44
N VAL A 138 12.40 -0.61 -9.58
CA VAL A 138 10.93 -0.69 -9.56
C VAL A 138 10.50 -2.12 -9.25
N PHE A 139 10.87 -3.11 -10.06
CA PHE A 139 10.35 -4.46 -9.87
C PHE A 139 10.91 -5.15 -8.62
N VAL A 140 12.23 -5.24 -8.47
CA VAL A 140 12.82 -5.99 -7.35
C VAL A 140 12.59 -5.27 -6.01
N CYS A 141 12.90 -3.97 -5.90
CA CYS A 141 12.71 -3.27 -4.64
C CYS A 141 11.22 -3.14 -4.24
N MET A 142 10.30 -2.85 -5.16
CA MET A 142 8.87 -2.82 -4.79
C MET A 142 8.36 -4.20 -4.38
N SER A 143 8.78 -5.27 -5.06
CA SER A 143 8.39 -6.63 -4.68
C SER A 143 8.89 -7.00 -3.28
N MET A 144 10.11 -6.60 -2.94
CA MET A 144 10.67 -6.79 -1.60
C MET A 144 9.92 -5.95 -0.55
N PHE A 145 9.61 -4.70 -0.86
CA PHE A 145 8.83 -3.83 0.02
C PHE A 145 7.44 -4.41 0.33
N ILE A 146 6.72 -4.87 -0.70
CA ILE A 146 5.41 -5.52 -0.55
C ILE A 146 5.55 -6.80 0.29
N THR A 147 6.61 -7.58 0.07
CA THR A 147 6.86 -8.81 0.83
C THR A 147 7.07 -8.54 2.32
N ILE A 148 7.87 -7.53 2.67
CA ILE A 148 8.11 -7.13 4.07
C ILE A 148 6.80 -6.69 4.75
N ILE A 149 5.98 -5.91 4.03
CA ILE A 149 4.67 -5.46 4.54
C ILE A 149 3.75 -6.66 4.77
N ASN A 150 3.65 -7.58 3.81
CA ASN A 150 2.80 -8.76 3.92
C ASN A 150 3.22 -9.68 5.07
N ASP A 151 4.52 -9.91 5.23
CA ASP A 151 5.04 -10.70 6.36
C ASP A 151 4.73 -10.04 7.71
N SER A 152 4.94 -8.73 7.80
CA SER A 152 4.66 -7.96 9.01
C SER A 152 3.17 -7.91 9.33
N PHE A 153 2.31 -7.83 8.30
CA PHE A 153 0.86 -7.87 8.44
C PHE A 153 0.38 -9.22 8.96
N ARG A 154 0.93 -10.32 8.43
CA ARG A 154 0.64 -11.67 8.94
C ARG A 154 0.98 -11.79 10.42
N ARG A 155 2.18 -11.37 10.81
CA ARG A 155 2.63 -11.42 12.21
C ARG A 155 1.79 -10.52 13.12
N ALA A 156 1.43 -9.32 12.68
CA ALA A 156 0.57 -8.41 13.45
C ALA A 156 -0.84 -8.99 13.64
N ARG A 157 -1.37 -9.70 12.62
CA ARG A 157 -2.67 -10.37 12.69
C ARG A 157 -2.66 -11.57 13.64
N GLU A 158 -1.62 -12.41 13.60
CA GLU A 158 -1.44 -13.53 14.54
C GLU A 158 -1.45 -13.04 15.99
N ASN A 159 -0.69 -11.98 16.30
CA ASN A 159 -0.66 -11.39 17.64
C ASN A 159 -2.01 -10.81 18.11
N VAL A 160 -2.87 -10.35 17.19
CA VAL A 160 -4.21 -9.87 17.52
C VAL A 160 -5.17 -11.04 17.72
N ASN A 161 -5.08 -12.09 16.91
CA ASN A 161 -5.86 -13.31 17.10
C ASN A 161 -5.54 -13.97 18.43
N ASP A 162 -4.26 -14.15 18.79
CA ASP A 162 -3.85 -14.73 20.07
C ASP A 162 -4.43 -13.96 21.27
N LYS A 163 -4.39 -12.62 21.22
CA LYS A 163 -4.98 -11.77 22.27
C LYS A 163 -6.50 -11.90 22.34
N GLN A 164 -7.18 -12.00 21.19
CA GLN A 164 -8.63 -12.19 21.15
C GLN A 164 -9.02 -13.56 21.67
N GLU A 165 -8.30 -14.61 21.28
CA GLU A 165 -8.50 -15.97 21.76
C GLU A 165 -8.28 -16.06 23.27
N ILE A 166 -7.15 -15.56 23.79
CA ILE A 166 -6.86 -15.54 25.23
C ILE A 166 -7.93 -14.75 26.01
N PHE A 167 -8.42 -13.64 25.45
CA PHE A 167 -9.50 -12.87 26.07
C PHE A 167 -10.84 -13.61 26.06
N SER A 168 -11.21 -14.29 24.97
CA SER A 168 -12.40 -15.15 24.94
C SER A 168 -12.27 -16.35 25.87
N TYR A 169 -11.07 -16.95 26.00
CA TYR A 169 -10.82 -17.99 26.98
C TYR A 169 -10.95 -17.49 28.42
N MET A 170 -10.43 -16.30 28.74
CA MET A 170 -10.57 -15.69 30.06
C MET A 170 -12.02 -15.30 30.36
N LEU A 171 -12.75 -14.75 29.39
CA LEU A 171 -14.17 -14.42 29.52
C LEU A 171 -15.03 -15.67 29.70
N ASN A 172 -14.80 -16.72 28.91
CA ASN A 172 -15.51 -17.99 29.04
C ASN A 172 -15.23 -18.63 30.41
N LYS A 173 -13.99 -18.53 30.92
CA LYS A 173 -13.62 -19.02 32.25
C LYS A 173 -14.27 -18.18 33.37
N PHE A 174 -14.33 -16.85 33.20
CA PHE A 174 -14.99 -15.94 34.13
C PHE A 174 -16.51 -16.12 34.14
N GLN A 175 -17.13 -16.35 32.97
CA GLN A 175 -18.55 -16.67 32.83
C GLN A 175 -18.89 -18.02 33.47
N ARG A 176 -18.02 -19.03 33.34
CA ARG A 176 -18.13 -20.29 34.11
C ARG A 176 -18.03 -20.07 35.61
N TRP A 177 -17.20 -19.13 36.04
CA TRP A 177 -17.04 -18.80 37.45
C TRP A 177 -18.23 -18.00 38.01
N ILE A 178 -18.89 -17.19 37.17
CA ILE A 178 -20.09 -16.42 37.50
C ILE A 178 -21.39 -17.25 37.34
N GLY A 179 -21.31 -18.50 36.86
CA GLY A 179 -22.47 -19.40 36.82
C GLY A 179 -23.52 -19.05 35.75
N LEU A 180 -23.17 -18.21 34.77
CA LEU A 180 -24.00 -17.99 33.59
C LEU A 180 -23.85 -19.18 32.64
N LYS A 181 -24.72 -20.17 32.83
CA LYS A 181 -25.04 -21.36 32.03
C LYS A 181 -24.31 -21.49 30.66
N GLN A 182 -23.42 -22.48 30.56
CA GLN A 182 -22.94 -23.04 29.28
C GLN A 182 -24.07 -23.82 28.62
N THR A 183 -24.57 -23.36 27.49
CA THR A 183 -25.29 -24.20 26.52
C THR A 183 -25.07 -23.54 25.16
N ASN A 184 -24.46 -24.26 24.22
CA ASN A 184 -24.38 -24.01 22.76
C ASN A 184 -22.98 -24.10 22.12
N GLU A 185 -21.87 -24.25 22.85
CA GLU A 185 -20.54 -24.43 22.20
C GLU A 185 -20.31 -25.89 21.74
N GLU A 186 -20.65 -26.90 22.55
CA GLU A 186 -20.52 -28.32 22.15
C GLU A 186 -21.45 -28.71 20.96
N GLU A 187 -22.64 -28.09 20.87
CA GLU A 187 -23.56 -28.29 19.73
C GLU A 187 -23.08 -27.59 18.45
N ARG A 188 -22.43 -26.42 18.55
CA ARG A 188 -21.91 -25.68 17.37
C ARG A 188 -20.66 -26.33 16.80
N ASP A 189 -19.80 -26.91 17.65
CA ASP A 189 -18.61 -27.65 17.20
C ASP A 189 -18.99 -28.99 16.55
N ALA A 190 -20.05 -29.65 17.03
CA ALA A 190 -20.63 -30.83 16.38
C ALA A 190 -21.26 -30.48 15.01
N LEU A 191 -21.93 -29.33 14.92
CA LEU A 191 -22.53 -28.85 13.67
C LEU A 191 -21.46 -28.49 12.62
N MET A 192 -20.41 -27.75 13.00
CA MET A 192 -19.31 -27.36 12.11
C MET A 192 -18.52 -28.56 11.57
N ARG A 193 -18.32 -29.61 12.39
CA ARG A 193 -17.66 -30.85 11.94
C ARG A 193 -18.50 -31.62 10.90
N SER A 194 -19.84 -31.53 10.97
CA SER A 194 -20.73 -32.12 9.97
C SER A 194 -20.72 -31.35 8.64
N GLU A 195 -20.62 -30.01 8.68
CA GLU A 195 -20.68 -29.17 7.49
C GLU A 195 -19.43 -29.31 6.60
N HIS A 196 -18.26 -29.55 7.20
CA HIS A 196 -17.00 -29.75 6.46
C HIS A 196 -16.86 -31.16 5.83
N PHE A 197 -17.58 -32.16 6.33
CA PHE A 197 -17.56 -33.53 5.78
C PHE A 197 -18.59 -33.74 4.64
N ASN A 198 -19.68 -32.96 4.64
CA ASN A 198 -20.74 -33.02 3.62
C ASN A 198 -20.37 -32.68 2.16
N PRO A 199 -19.39 -31.81 1.82
CA PRO A 199 -19.12 -31.50 0.41
C PRO A 199 -18.53 -32.70 -0.35
N ILE A 200 -17.80 -33.59 0.32
CA ILE A 200 -17.15 -34.74 -0.33
C ILE A 200 -18.17 -35.84 -0.68
N GLU A 201 -19.19 -36.07 0.15
CA GLU A 201 -20.30 -37.00 -0.15
C GLU A 201 -21.29 -36.46 -1.19
N ARG A 202 -21.37 -35.14 -1.36
CA ARG A 202 -22.32 -34.51 -2.29
C ARG A 202 -21.86 -34.54 -3.76
N PHE A 203 -20.55 -34.60 -4.00
CA PHE A 203 -19.97 -34.69 -5.34
C PHE A 203 -20.34 -35.97 -6.11
N PRO A 204 -20.24 -37.20 -5.55
CA PRO A 204 -20.63 -38.40 -6.29
C PRO A 204 -22.13 -38.41 -6.64
N LYS A 205 -23.01 -37.98 -5.72
CA LYS A 205 -24.46 -37.94 -5.97
C LYS A 205 -24.86 -37.06 -7.16
N LYS A 206 -24.23 -35.89 -7.33
CA LYS A 206 -24.49 -35.02 -8.49
C LYS A 206 -23.98 -35.60 -9.80
N ILE A 207 -22.89 -36.37 -9.76
CA ILE A 207 -22.37 -37.07 -10.93
C ILE A 207 -23.32 -38.21 -11.32
N ASP A 208 -23.81 -38.98 -10.35
CA ASP A 208 -24.80 -40.04 -10.59
C ASP A 208 -26.10 -39.48 -11.18
N GLU A 209 -26.59 -38.35 -10.66
CA GLU A 209 -27.77 -37.65 -11.20
C GLU A 209 -27.56 -37.18 -12.65
N LEU A 210 -26.35 -36.70 -12.98
CA LEU A 210 -26.00 -36.26 -14.32
C LEU A 210 -25.87 -37.46 -15.29
N ILE A 211 -25.28 -38.57 -14.85
CA ILE A 211 -25.16 -39.80 -15.64
C ILE A 211 -26.55 -40.37 -15.95
N ASP A 212 -27.45 -40.36 -14.97
CA ASP A 212 -28.83 -40.83 -15.14
C ASP A 212 -29.64 -39.93 -16.09
N ALA A 213 -29.44 -38.61 -16.02
CA ALA A 213 -30.04 -37.66 -16.97
C ALA A 213 -29.50 -37.86 -18.40
N ILE A 214 -28.19 -38.02 -18.57
CA ILE A 214 -27.55 -38.28 -19.88
C ILE A 214 -28.04 -39.61 -20.47
N THR A 215 -28.16 -40.65 -19.64
CA THR A 215 -28.64 -41.97 -20.07
C THR A 215 -30.10 -41.91 -20.52
N ARG A 216 -30.96 -41.19 -19.79
CA ARG A 216 -32.35 -40.93 -20.20
C ARG A 216 -32.44 -40.23 -21.55
N VAL A 217 -31.67 -39.16 -21.76
CA VAL A 217 -31.66 -38.45 -23.05
C VAL A 217 -31.17 -39.36 -24.19
N ARG A 218 -30.13 -40.16 -23.94
CA ARG A 218 -29.58 -41.09 -24.93
C ARG A 218 -30.56 -42.21 -25.31
N ILE A 219 -31.35 -42.71 -24.35
CA ILE A 219 -32.43 -43.67 -24.59
C ILE A 219 -33.56 -43.02 -25.41
N ILE A 220 -33.96 -41.79 -25.07
CA ILE A 220 -35.00 -41.06 -25.82
C ILE A 220 -34.57 -40.85 -27.27
N VAL A 221 -33.32 -40.47 -27.52
CA VAL A 221 -32.77 -40.31 -28.88
C VAL A 221 -32.73 -41.64 -29.65
N LEU A 222 -32.35 -42.74 -29.01
CA LEU A 222 -32.37 -44.07 -29.63
C LEU A 222 -33.79 -44.54 -29.98
N ILE A 223 -34.76 -44.26 -29.12
CA ILE A 223 -36.18 -44.57 -29.39
C ILE A 223 -36.68 -43.72 -30.56
N ILE A 224 -36.42 -42.42 -30.58
CA ILE A 224 -36.81 -41.55 -31.70
C ILE A 224 -36.17 -42.01 -33.02
N HIS A 225 -34.91 -42.46 -33.00
CA HIS A 225 -34.23 -42.96 -34.19
C HIS A 225 -34.78 -44.32 -34.67
N ALA A 226 -35.22 -45.20 -33.75
CA ALA A 226 -35.81 -46.50 -34.08
C ALA A 226 -37.24 -46.42 -34.63
N TYR A 227 -37.99 -45.35 -34.34
CA TYR A 227 -39.33 -45.11 -34.88
C TYR A 227 -39.35 -44.22 -36.13
N CYS A 228 -38.19 -43.69 -36.56
CA CYS A 228 -38.04 -42.79 -37.72
C CYS A 228 -37.34 -43.46 -38.94
N CYS A 229 -37.09 -44.77 -38.87
CA CYS A 229 -36.71 -45.65 -39.99
C CYS A 229 -37.75 -46.78 -40.10
#